data_AF-A0A0G1KHW0-F1
#
_entry.id   AF-A0A0G1KHW0-F1
#
_cell.length_a   1.000
_cell.length_b   1.000
_cell.length_c   1.000
_cell.angle_alpha   90.00
_cell.angle_beta   90.00
_cell.angle_gamma   90.00
#
_symmetry.space_group_name_H-M   'P 1'
#
loop_
_entity.id
_entity.type
_entity.pdbx_description
1 polymer ?
#
loop_
_entity_poly.entity_id
_entity_poly.type
_entity_poly.pdbx_seq_one_letter_code
_entity_poly.pdbx_strand_id
1 'polypeptide(L)'
;MNFREKARLQYFKIKKVKCPAFAKEPVIFNAKGFNHIFYKGARSERDFKDIQTRVRLLDRAVILLKKSGVVQEENEYRAESKGKIKEFKFWAFEGVIEDRRIKVVVRQIGEGRKHFWSVIPAWRSVRFSKKVKNYRNNPARY
;
A
#
# COMPACT_ATOMS: atom_id res chain seq x y z
N MET A 1 -12.72 -22.45 -9.27
CA MET A 1 -12.33 -21.23 -8.54
C MET A 1 -11.33 -20.44 -9.37
N ASN A 2 -11.69 -19.22 -9.79
CA ASN A 2 -10.86 -18.36 -10.65
C ASN A 2 -9.70 -17.72 -9.84
N PHE A 3 -8.76 -17.08 -10.54
CA PHE A 3 -7.58 -16.47 -9.92
C PHE A 3 -7.94 -15.42 -8.86
N ARG A 4 -8.93 -14.57 -9.15
CA ARG A 4 -9.35 -13.47 -8.25
C ARG A 4 -9.96 -14.00 -6.96
N GLU A 5 -10.74 -15.08 -7.03
CA GLU A 5 -11.31 -15.77 -5.86
C GLU A 5 -10.22 -16.38 -4.98
N LYS A 6 -9.22 -17.06 -5.57
CA LYS A 6 -8.08 -17.59 -4.82
C LYS A 6 -7.29 -16.48 -4.13
N ALA A 7 -7.01 -15.40 -4.85
CA ALA A 7 -6.33 -14.21 -4.31
C ALA A 7 -7.14 -13.58 -3.17
N ARG A 8 -8.47 -13.53 -3.30
CA ARG A 8 -9.38 -13.02 -2.26
C ARG A 8 -9.28 -13.87 -1.00
N LEU A 9 -9.37 -15.19 -1.12
CA LEU A 9 -9.25 -16.10 0.03
C LEU A 9 -7.90 -15.93 0.75
N GLN A 10 -6.80 -15.93 -0.01
CA GLN A 10 -5.46 -15.73 0.56
C GLN A 10 -5.37 -14.38 1.30
N TYR A 11 -5.79 -13.29 0.67
CA TYR A 11 -5.67 -11.95 1.23
C TYR A 11 -6.51 -11.78 2.50
N PHE A 12 -7.78 -12.19 2.48
CA PHE A 12 -8.67 -11.96 3.62
C PHE A 12 -8.43 -12.95 4.78
N LYS A 13 -7.76 -14.09 4.54
CA LYS A 13 -7.28 -14.98 5.60
C LYS A 13 -6.30 -14.28 6.55
N ILE A 14 -5.53 -13.30 6.06
CA ILE A 14 -4.55 -12.55 6.86
C ILE A 14 -5.24 -11.74 7.97
N LYS A 15 -6.39 -11.12 7.68
CA LYS A 15 -7.18 -10.24 8.57
C LYS A 15 -6.43 -9.00 9.08
N LYS A 16 -5.39 -9.19 9.89
CA LYS A 16 -4.59 -8.13 10.51
C LYS A 16 -3.16 -8.60 10.83
N VAL A 17 -2.20 -7.70 10.81
CA VAL A 17 -0.79 -7.97 11.14
C VAL A 17 -0.30 -6.95 12.16
N LYS A 18 0.32 -7.42 13.25
CA LYS A 18 1.03 -6.52 14.18
C LYS A 18 2.35 -6.10 13.54
N CYS A 19 2.60 -4.79 13.48
CA CYS A 19 3.84 -4.20 12.98
C CYS A 19 4.53 -3.45 14.13
N PRO A 20 5.76 -3.81 14.53
CA PRO A 20 6.45 -3.16 15.64
C PRO A 20 6.56 -1.63 15.48
N ALA A 21 6.70 -1.13 14.25
CA ALA A 21 6.74 0.31 13.96
C ALA A 21 5.45 1.08 14.35
N PHE A 22 4.32 0.39 14.57
CA PHE A 22 3.05 1.00 14.99
C PHE A 22 2.65 0.63 16.41
N ALA A 23 3.60 0.13 17.21
CA ALA A 23 3.41 -0.29 18.60
C ALA A 23 2.22 -1.26 18.78
N LYS A 24 1.05 -0.74 19.16
CA LYS A 24 -0.15 -1.52 19.49
C LYS A 24 -1.19 -1.58 18.36
N GLU A 25 -1.11 -0.71 17.35
CA GLU A 25 -2.11 -0.69 16.28
C GLU A 25 -1.75 -1.68 15.16
N PRO A 26 -2.59 -2.70 14.89
CA PRO A 26 -2.32 -3.63 13.81
C PRO A 26 -2.68 -3.05 12.44
N VAL A 27 -1.93 -3.45 11.42
CA VAL A 27 -2.24 -3.18 10.02
C VAL A 27 -3.39 -4.10 9.57
N ILE A 28 -4.51 -3.51 9.17
CA ILE A 28 -5.71 -4.25 8.74
C ILE A 28 -5.63 -4.62 7.25
N PHE A 29 -5.95 -5.87 6.90
CA PHE A 29 -6.10 -6.32 5.52
C PHE A 29 -7.57 -6.28 5.13
N ASN A 30 -8.00 -5.15 4.56
CA ASN A 30 -9.41 -4.89 4.22
C ASN A 30 -9.66 -4.82 2.70
N ALA A 31 -10.93 -4.61 2.32
CA ALA A 31 -11.35 -4.52 0.92
C ALA A 31 -10.69 -3.38 0.13
N LYS A 32 -10.33 -2.26 0.78
CA LYS A 32 -9.64 -1.16 0.10
C LYS A 32 -8.24 -1.58 -0.36
N GLY A 33 -7.50 -2.28 0.50
CA GLY A 33 -6.19 -2.84 0.14
C GLY A 33 -6.28 -3.93 -0.93
N PHE A 34 -7.27 -4.83 -0.81
CA PHE A 34 -7.51 -5.87 -1.81
C PHE A 34 -7.80 -5.26 -3.19
N ASN A 35 -8.72 -4.30 -3.26
CA ASN A 35 -9.04 -3.63 -4.53
C ASN A 35 -7.79 -2.93 -5.12
N HIS A 36 -6.92 -2.37 -4.30
CA HIS A 36 -5.72 -1.70 -4.79
C HIS A 36 -4.64 -2.66 -5.35
N ILE A 37 -4.74 -3.97 -5.06
CA ILE A 37 -3.93 -5.01 -5.73
C ILE A 37 -4.34 -5.17 -7.19
N PHE A 38 -5.63 -5.00 -7.50
CA PHE A 38 -6.21 -5.22 -8.83
C PHE A 38 -6.30 -3.93 -9.65
N TYR A 39 -6.51 -2.78 -9.01
CA TYR A 39 -6.75 -1.51 -9.69
C TYR A 39 -5.69 -0.46 -9.36
N LYS A 40 -5.43 0.44 -10.30
CA LYS A 40 -4.70 1.69 -10.10
C LYS A 40 -5.69 2.86 -10.05
N GLY A 41 -5.51 3.76 -9.08
CA GLY A 41 -6.17 5.08 -9.09
C GLY A 41 -7.66 5.05 -9.44
N ALA A 42 -8.07 5.90 -10.40
CA ALA A 42 -9.44 6.10 -10.87
C ALA A 42 -10.01 4.92 -11.72
N ARG A 43 -9.85 3.70 -11.20
CA ARG A 43 -10.50 2.45 -11.67
C ARG A 43 -9.90 1.76 -12.89
N SER A 44 -8.68 2.09 -13.31
CA SER A 44 -8.00 1.26 -14.33
C SER A 44 -7.49 -0.03 -13.72
N GLU A 45 -7.86 -1.17 -14.31
CA GLU A 45 -7.33 -2.46 -13.88
C GLU A 45 -5.81 -2.51 -14.16
N ARG A 46 -5.08 -3.14 -13.25
CA ARG A 46 -3.67 -3.42 -13.43
C ARG A 46 -3.53 -4.55 -14.43
N ASP A 47 -2.45 -4.50 -15.20
CA ASP A 47 -2.05 -5.64 -16.02
C ASP A 47 -1.97 -6.93 -15.17
N PHE A 48 -2.40 -8.06 -15.75
CA PHE A 48 -2.51 -9.33 -15.05
C PHE A 48 -1.19 -9.78 -14.43
N LYS A 49 -0.04 -9.54 -15.09
CA LYS A 49 1.28 -9.88 -14.52
C LYS A 49 1.60 -9.03 -13.28
N ASP A 50 1.17 -7.77 -13.23
CA ASP A 50 1.30 -6.92 -12.02
C ASP A 50 0.45 -7.47 -10.88
N ILE A 51 -0.81 -7.81 -11.16
CA ILE A 51 -1.73 -8.38 -10.16
C ILE A 51 -1.15 -9.68 -9.61
N GLN A 52 -0.77 -10.61 -10.49
CA GLN A 52 -0.17 -11.90 -10.11
C GLN A 52 1.08 -11.71 -9.26
N THR A 53 1.95 -10.76 -9.63
CA THR A 53 3.15 -10.45 -8.84
C THR A 53 2.78 -9.96 -7.45
N ARG A 54 1.83 -9.02 -7.31
CA ARG A 54 1.41 -8.48 -6.02
C ARG A 54 0.77 -9.53 -5.12
N VAL A 55 -0.09 -10.39 -5.67
CA VAL A 55 -0.71 -11.49 -4.94
C VAL A 55 0.36 -12.45 -4.41
N ARG A 56 1.33 -12.85 -5.24
CA ARG A 56 2.45 -13.72 -4.84
C ARG A 56 3.35 -13.11 -3.75
N LEU A 57 3.36 -11.78 -3.62
CA LEU A 57 4.16 -11.09 -2.61
C LEU A 57 3.42 -10.87 -1.28
N LEU A 58 2.15 -11.29 -1.14
CA LEU A 58 1.37 -11.06 0.08
C LEU A 58 2.00 -11.70 1.31
N ASP A 59 2.46 -12.94 1.22
CA ASP A 59 3.04 -13.64 2.38
C ASP A 59 4.34 -12.95 2.83
N ARG A 60 5.14 -12.49 1.87
CA ARG A 60 6.36 -11.71 2.13
C ARG A 60 6.04 -10.34 2.72
N ALA A 61 4.94 -9.71 2.29
CA ALA A 61 4.48 -8.46 2.89
C ALA A 61 4.10 -8.64 4.37
N VAL A 62 3.45 -9.75 4.70
CA VAL A 62 3.13 -10.11 6.10
C VAL A 62 4.41 -10.30 6.91
N ILE A 63 5.39 -11.03 6.38
CA ILE A 63 6.68 -11.26 7.05
C ILE A 63 7.40 -9.93 7.29
N LEU A 64 7.48 -9.07 6.26
CA LEU A 64 8.14 -7.77 6.39
C LEU A 64 7.48 -6.92 7.48
N LEU A 65 6.16 -6.73 7.41
CA LEU A 65 5.43 -5.95 8.41
C LEU A 65 5.63 -6.48 9.85
N LYS A 66 5.66 -7.80 10.05
CA LYS A 66 5.90 -8.39 11.38
C LYS A 66 7.30 -8.09 11.93
N LYS A 67 8.30 -7.93 11.05
CA LYS A 67 9.70 -7.71 11.43
C LYS A 67 10.10 -6.23 11.45
N SER A 68 9.36 -5.36 10.78
CA SER A 68 9.71 -3.95 10.64
C SER A 68 9.48 -3.14 11.93
N GLY A 69 10.56 -2.65 12.52
CA GLY A 69 10.53 -1.67 13.62
C GLY A 69 10.59 -0.21 13.20
N VAL A 70 11.00 0.08 11.96
CA VAL A 70 11.24 1.44 11.47
C VAL A 70 10.56 1.62 10.13
N VAL A 71 9.90 2.77 9.94
CA VAL A 71 9.35 3.22 8.65
C VAL A 71 10.47 3.87 7.83
N GLN A 72 10.58 3.51 6.55
CA GLN A 72 11.58 4.11 5.65
C GLN A 72 11.08 5.35 4.93
N GLU A 73 9.79 5.40 4.57
CA GLU A 73 9.18 6.59 3.95
C GLU A 73 7.84 6.91 4.61
N GLU A 74 7.61 8.18 4.93
CA GLU A 74 6.34 8.68 5.44
C GLU A 74 5.87 9.85 4.58
N ASN A 75 4.59 9.85 4.22
CA ASN A 75 3.99 10.93 3.46
C ASN A 75 2.57 11.21 3.97
N GLU A 76 2.24 12.49 4.03
CA GLU A 76 0.91 12.97 4.37
C GLU A 76 0.40 13.95 3.31
N TYR A 77 -0.87 13.83 2.92
CA TYR A 77 -1.51 14.85 2.11
C TYR A 77 -2.99 14.99 2.46
N ARG A 78 -3.52 16.19 2.21
CA ARG A 78 -4.94 16.52 2.33
C ARG A 78 -5.55 16.56 0.94
N ALA A 79 -6.71 15.92 0.77
CA ALA A 79 -7.48 16.04 -0.47
C ALA A 79 -8.92 16.41 -0.12
N GLU A 80 -9.46 17.39 -0.84
CA GLU A 80 -10.86 17.74 -0.76
C GLU A 80 -11.70 16.81 -1.64
N SER A 81 -12.80 16.31 -1.10
CA SER A 81 -13.75 15.49 -1.86
C SER A 81 -15.16 15.77 -1.35
N LYS A 82 -16.02 16.29 -2.24
CA LYS A 82 -17.41 16.67 -1.94
C LYS A 82 -17.50 17.66 -0.75
N GLY A 83 -16.68 18.71 -0.77
CA GLY A 83 -16.65 19.74 0.28
C GLY A 83 -16.10 19.27 1.63
N LYS A 84 -15.51 18.07 1.70
CA LYS A 84 -14.89 17.54 2.93
C LYS A 84 -13.39 17.33 2.69
N ILE A 85 -12.58 17.91 3.57
CA ILE A 85 -11.13 17.67 3.60
C ILE A 85 -10.89 16.28 4.20
N LYS A 86 -10.14 15.44 3.49
CA LYS A 86 -9.68 14.14 3.97
C LYS A 86 -8.17 14.12 4.05
N GLU A 87 -7.66 13.75 5.20
CA GLU A 87 -6.23 13.53 5.41
C GLU A 87 -5.88 12.08 5.08
N PHE A 88 -4.75 11.90 4.40
CA PHE A 88 -4.22 10.59 4.07
C PHE A 88 -2.78 10.51 4.53
N LYS A 89 -2.47 9.50 5.33
CA LYS A 89 -1.12 9.19 5.79
C LYS A 89 -0.65 7.87 5.19
N PHE A 90 0.60 7.82 4.76
CA PHE A 90 1.21 6.66 4.14
C PHE A 90 2.56 6.37 4.77
N TRP A 91 2.82 5.08 4.99
CA TRP A 91 4.11 4.59 5.45
C TRP A 91 4.58 3.48 4.52
N ALA A 92 5.85 3.54 4.10
CA ALA A 92 6.48 2.50 3.30
C ALA A 92 7.53 1.75 4.11
N PHE A 93 7.45 0.42 4.03
CA PHE A 93 8.41 -0.51 4.58
C PHE A 93 9.19 -1.15 3.44
N GLU A 94 10.52 -1.03 3.45
CA GLU A 94 11.38 -1.71 2.48
C GLU A 94 12.21 -2.80 3.17
N GLY A 95 12.40 -3.92 2.47
CA GLY A 95 13.27 -4.99 2.93
C GLY A 95 13.45 -6.10 1.91
N VAL A 96 14.42 -6.97 2.16
CA VAL A 96 14.66 -8.19 1.38
C VAL A 96 14.06 -9.36 2.14
N ILE A 97 13.08 -10.04 1.54
CA ILE A 97 12.45 -11.25 2.08
C ILE A 97 12.58 -12.35 1.03
N GLU A 98 13.26 -13.45 1.38
CA GLU A 98 13.49 -14.60 0.50
C GLU A 98 14.02 -14.15 -0.87
N ASP A 99 15.18 -13.48 -0.85
CA ASP A 99 15.93 -12.97 -2.00
C ASP A 99 15.17 -12.00 -2.89
N ARG A 100 14.06 -11.43 -2.41
CA ARG A 100 13.36 -10.34 -3.11
C ARG A 100 13.23 -9.11 -2.26
N ARG A 101 13.76 -8.02 -2.79
CA ARG A 101 13.50 -6.68 -2.30
C ARG A 101 12.05 -6.28 -2.63
N ILE A 102 11.29 -5.96 -1.59
CA ILE A 102 9.90 -5.51 -1.69
C ILE A 102 9.70 -4.22 -0.90
N LYS A 103 8.72 -3.44 -1.34
CA LYS A 103 8.16 -2.28 -0.63
C LYS A 103 6.72 -2.60 -0.26
N VAL A 104 6.36 -2.51 1.01
CA VAL A 104 4.99 -2.61 1.52
C VAL A 104 4.50 -1.22 1.89
N VAL A 105 3.34 -0.82 1.41
CA VAL A 105 2.72 0.46 1.68
C VAL A 105 1.52 0.25 2.60
N VAL A 106 1.50 0.97 3.72
CA VAL A 106 0.39 1.08 4.65
C VAL A 106 -0.23 2.47 4.51
N ARG A 107 -1.56 2.57 4.62
CA ARG A 107 -2.28 3.83 4.55
C ARG A 107 -3.26 3.98 5.71
N GLN A 108 -3.44 5.21 6.18
CA GLN A 108 -4.49 5.65 7.10
C GLN A 108 -5.28 6.80 6.47
N ILE A 109 -6.57 6.91 6.78
CA ILE A 109 -7.43 8.00 6.32
C ILE A 109 -8.03 8.67 7.56
N GLY A 110 -7.73 9.95 7.77
CA GLY A 110 -8.04 10.66 9.03
C GLY A 110 -7.57 9.85 10.23
N GLU A 111 -8.45 9.70 11.22
CA GLU A 111 -8.23 8.92 12.44
C GLU A 111 -8.62 7.43 12.30
N GLY A 112 -8.92 6.97 11.08
CA GLY A 112 -9.29 5.58 10.84
C GLY A 112 -8.15 4.60 11.12
N ARG A 113 -8.41 3.30 10.98
CA ARG A 113 -7.36 2.26 11.18
C ARG A 113 -6.33 2.26 10.05
N LYS A 114 -5.07 1.99 10.39
CA LYS A 114 -4.01 1.67 9.43
C LYS A 114 -4.36 0.40 8.66
N HIS A 115 -4.35 0.45 7.34
CA HIS A 115 -4.61 -0.70 6.49
C HIS A 115 -3.52 -0.92 5.45
N PHE A 116 -3.30 -2.19 5.10
CA PHE A 116 -2.46 -2.56 3.97
C PHE A 116 -2.99 -1.87 2.71
N TRP A 117 -2.12 -1.15 2.00
CA TRP A 117 -2.47 -0.49 0.75
C TRP A 117 -1.89 -1.22 -0.46
N SER A 118 -0.61 -1.61 -0.42
CA SER A 118 -0.01 -2.37 -1.51
C SER A 118 1.31 -3.03 -1.15
N VAL A 119 1.76 -3.94 -2.01
CA VAL A 119 3.13 -4.46 -2.05
C VAL A 119 3.70 -4.26 -3.46
N ILE A 120 4.95 -3.82 -3.57
CA ILE A 120 5.61 -3.44 -4.83
C ILE A 120 6.98 -4.13 -4.87
N PRO A 121 7.33 -4.85 -5.95
CA PRO A 121 8.68 -5.37 -6.11
C PRO A 121 9.67 -4.23 -6.44
N ALA A 122 10.93 -4.35 -6.00
CA ALA A 122 11.93 -3.29 -6.13
C ALA A 122 12.12 -2.75 -7.55
N TRP A 123 12.11 -3.61 -8.58
CA TRP A 123 12.23 -3.20 -9.98
C TRP A 123 11.10 -2.26 -10.46
N ARG A 124 9.96 -2.22 -9.75
CA ARG A 124 8.90 -1.23 -9.97
C ARG A 124 8.93 -0.04 -9.00
N SER A 125 9.67 -0.13 -7.89
CA SER A 125 9.77 0.94 -6.88
C SER A 125 10.49 2.18 -7.44
N VAL A 126 11.49 1.99 -8.29
CA VAL A 126 12.29 3.07 -8.93
C VAL A 126 11.43 4.05 -9.75
N ARG A 127 10.26 3.62 -10.23
CA ARG A 127 9.31 4.49 -10.96
C ARG A 127 8.37 5.28 -10.04
N PHE A 128 8.18 4.87 -8.78
CA PHE A 128 7.28 5.57 -7.84
C PHE A 128 8.00 6.70 -7.10
N SER A 129 9.28 6.55 -6.74
CA SER A 129 10.08 7.61 -6.14
C SER A 129 10.26 8.83 -7.05
N LYS A 130 10.32 8.64 -8.37
CA LYS A 130 10.39 9.75 -9.36
C LYS A 130 9.05 10.42 -9.67
N LYS A 131 7.90 9.88 -9.23
CA LYS A 131 6.56 10.40 -9.56
C LYS A 131 5.87 11.20 -8.46
N VAL A 132 6.55 11.49 -7.35
CA VAL A 132 6.15 12.59 -6.46
C VAL A 132 6.67 13.88 -7.11
N LYS A 133 5.98 14.35 -8.16
CA LYS A 133 6.14 15.76 -8.55
C LYS A 133 5.63 16.57 -7.36
N ASN A 134 6.50 17.43 -6.84
CA ASN A 134 6.17 18.46 -5.86
C ASN A 134 4.88 19.18 -6.28
N TYR A 135 3.76 18.87 -5.62
CA TYR A 135 2.50 19.63 -5.77
C TYR A 135 2.58 20.96 -4.97
N ARG A 136 3.78 21.52 -4.84
CA ARG A 136 4.07 22.81 -4.23
C ARG A 136 4.31 23.93 -5.26
N ASN A 137 4.45 23.59 -6.54
CA ASN A 137 4.56 24.58 -7.62
C ASN A 137 3.43 24.37 -8.63
N ASN A 138 2.27 24.96 -8.35
CA ASN A 138 1.28 25.26 -9.38
C ASN A 138 1.25 26.79 -9.58
N PRO A 139 2.06 27.37 -10.49
CA PRO A 139 1.86 28.75 -10.89
C PRO A 139 0.77 28.74 -11.97
N ALA A 140 -0.47 28.85 -11.54
CA ALA A 140 -1.59 29.18 -12.41
C ALA A 140 -2.49 30.17 -11.66
N ARG A 141 -1.93 31.37 -11.44
CA ARG A 141 -2.68 32.62 -11.46
C ARG A 141 -2.37 33.24 -12.82
N TYR A 142 -3.37 33.36 -13.67
CA TYR A 142 -3.79 34.57 -14.39
C TYR A 142 -5.17 34.26 -14.97
#